data_AF-A0A2A4UF36-F1
#
_entry.id   AF-A0A2A4UF36-F1
#
_cell.length_a   1.000
_cell.length_b   1.000
_cell.length_c   1.000
_cell.angle_alpha   90.00
_cell.angle_beta   90.00
_cell.angle_gamma   90.00
#
_symmetry.space_group_name_H-M   'P 1'
#
loop_
_entity.id
_entity.type
_entity.pdbx_description
1 polymer ?
#
loop_
_entity_poly.entity_id
_entity_poly.type
_entity_poly.pdbx_seq_one_letter_code
_entity_poly.pdbx_strand_id
1 'polypeptide(L)'
;MYRDFTGEEPKSFDQVSVAWPKTALVVGTCDGIMYTTRRDGEIEHYIHKFKVSARPLLVANHDGKSLGLIGGKFNFTERGIVDS
;
A
#
# COMPACT_ATOMS: atom_id res chain seq x y z
N MET A 1 -6.69 12.84 -1.09
CA MET A 1 -6.35 11.42 -0.83
C MET A 1 -6.30 11.08 0.65
N TYR A 2 -5.46 11.72 1.50
CA TYR A 2 -5.42 11.41 2.94
C TYR A 2 -6.79 11.62 3.60
N ARG A 3 -7.32 12.85 3.54
CA ARG A 3 -8.62 13.21 4.10
C ARG A 3 -9.75 12.33 3.57
N ASP A 4 -9.75 12.07 2.25
CA ASP A 4 -10.77 11.24 1.60
C ASP A 4 -10.77 9.80 2.13
N PHE A 5 -9.61 9.26 2.49
CA PHE A 5 -9.50 7.90 3.02
C PHE A 5 -9.69 7.81 4.53
N THR A 6 -9.11 8.74 5.31
CA THR A 6 -9.11 8.69 6.77
C THR A 6 -10.31 9.38 7.41
N GLY A 7 -11.01 10.25 6.67
CA GLY A 7 -12.11 11.08 7.18
C GLY A 7 -11.66 12.26 8.06
N GLU A 8 -10.34 12.42 8.28
CA GLU A 8 -9.78 13.41 9.20
C GLU A 8 -8.78 14.35 8.52
N GLU A 9 -8.66 15.57 9.06
CA GLU A 9 -7.57 16.48 8.70
C GLU A 9 -6.25 15.97 9.30
N PRO A 10 -5.18 15.86 8.51
CA PRO A 10 -3.87 15.51 9.02
C PRO A 10 -3.39 16.62 9.97
N LYS A 11 -3.05 16.24 11.20
CA LYS A 11 -2.50 17.16 12.21
C LYS A 11 -1.10 17.67 11.84
N SER A 12 -0.35 16.86 11.11
CA SER A 12 0.96 17.18 10.56
C SER A 12 1.24 16.31 9.34
N PHE A 13 2.16 16.77 8.50
CA PHE A 13 2.73 15.96 7.43
C PHE A 13 4.22 15.79 7.70
N ASP A 14 4.67 14.54 7.74
CA ASP A 14 6.09 14.22 7.76
C ASP A 14 6.53 13.83 6.36
N GLN A 15 7.52 14.54 5.84
CA GLN A 15 8.16 14.13 4.60
C GLN A 15 9.33 13.19 4.95
N VAL A 16 9.15 11.91 4.63
CA VAL A 16 10.21 10.92 4.81
C VAL A 16 10.93 10.70 3.48
N SER A 17 12.25 10.87 3.47
CA SER A 17 13.06 10.46 2.33
C SER A 17 13.17 8.94 2.32
N VAL A 18 12.44 8.29 1.43
CA VAL A 18 12.56 6.84 1.21
C VAL A 18 13.61 6.61 0.14
N ALA A 19 14.79 6.13 0.54
CA ALA A 19 15.79 5.66 -0.43
C ALA A 19 15.30 4.33 -1.02
N TRP A 20 14.56 4.39 -2.13
CA TRP A 20 14.16 3.18 -2.83
C TRP A 20 15.35 2.63 -3.63
N PRO A 21 15.72 1.36 -3.48
CA PRO A 21 16.84 0.80 -4.22
C PRO A 21 16.52 0.78 -5.71
N LYS A 22 17.55 1.00 -6.56
CA LYS A 22 17.42 0.85 -8.02
C LYS A 22 17.17 -0.61 -8.44
N THR A 23 17.51 -1.56 -7.56
CA THR A 23 17.39 -3.00 -7.79
C THR A 23 16.78 -3.64 -6.55
N ALA A 24 15.81 -4.53 -6.74
CA ALA A 24 15.18 -5.29 -5.66
C ALA A 24 15.04 -6.75 -6.07
N LEU A 25 14.99 -7.66 -5.10
CA LEU A 25 14.69 -9.07 -5.32
C LEU A 25 13.19 -9.21 -5.58
N VAL A 26 12.81 -9.77 -6.73
CA VAL A 26 11.41 -10.14 -7.00
C VAL A 26 11.08 -11.41 -6.22
N VAL A 27 10.12 -11.31 -5.30
CA VAL A 27 9.64 -12.46 -4.52
C VAL A 27 8.56 -13.21 -5.30
N GLY A 28 7.64 -12.48 -5.94
CA GLY A 28 6.53 -13.05 -6.71
C GLY A 28 5.39 -12.05 -6.90
N THR A 29 4.20 -12.55 -7.23
CA THR A 29 2.97 -11.73 -7.27
C THR A 29 2.40 -11.52 -5.87
N CYS A 30 1.93 -10.32 -5.57
CA CYS A 30 1.19 -10.04 -4.34
C CYS A 30 -0.28 -10.35 -4.54
N ASP A 31 -0.81 -11.36 -3.83
CA ASP A 31 -2.22 -11.76 -3.95
C ASP A 31 -3.17 -10.90 -3.11
N GLY A 32 -2.66 -10.20 -2.09
CA GLY A 32 -3.46 -9.30 -1.28
C GLY A 32 -2.65 -8.55 -0.21
N ILE A 33 -3.26 -7.50 0.33
CA ILE A 33 -2.72 -6.71 1.44
C ILE A 33 -3.75 -6.72 2.57
N MET A 34 -3.27 -6.94 3.79
CA MET A 34 -4.05 -6.75 5.00
C MET A 34 -3.39 -5.67 5.84
N TYR A 35 -4.19 -4.72 6.32
CA TYR A 35 -3.69 -3.63 7.15
C TYR A 35 -4.77 -3.10 8.09
N THR A 36 -4.31 -2.52 9.20
CA THR A 36 -5.15 -1.85 10.19
C THR A 36 -4.87 -0.36 10.12
N THR A 37 -5.91 0.47 10.12
CA THR A 37 -5.78 1.92 10.11
C THR A 37 -6.84 2.55 11.01
N ARG A 38 -6.70 3.84 11.27
CA ARG A 38 -7.76 4.64 11.88
C ARG A 38 -8.54 5.38 10.80
N ARG A 39 -9.87 5.33 10.88
CA ARG A 39 -10.80 6.05 10.00
C ARG A 39 -11.96 6.57 10.85
N ASP A 40 -12.31 7.84 10.69
CA ASP A 40 -13.43 8.47 11.42
C ASP A 40 -13.36 8.25 12.95
N GLY A 41 -12.15 8.29 13.52
CA GLY A 41 -11.92 8.02 14.94
C GLY A 41 -11.92 6.54 15.35
N GLU A 42 -12.28 5.60 14.50
CA GLU A 42 -12.36 4.16 14.77
C GLU A 42 -11.19 3.36 14.19
N ILE A 43 -10.86 2.21 14.79
CA ILE A 43 -9.86 1.29 14.25
C ILE A 43 -10.58 0.36 13.26
N GLU A 44 -10.11 0.35 12.02
CA GLU A 44 -10.64 -0.50 10.96
C GLU A 44 -9.59 -1.49 10.46
N HIS A 45 -10.05 -2.69 10.08
CA HIS A 45 -9.23 -3.76 9.54
C HIS A 45 -9.61 -4.01 8.08
N TYR A 46 -8.67 -3.81 7.17
CA TYR A 46 -8.85 -3.99 5.74
C TYR A 46 -8.15 -5.25 5.26
N ILE A 47 -8.83 -5.99 4.37
CA ILE A 47 -8.25 -7.06 3.57
C ILE A 47 -8.59 -6.77 2.11
N HIS A 48 -7.58 -6.42 1.32
CA HIS A 48 -7.69 -6.35 -0.12
C HIS A 48 -7.11 -7.61 -0.76
N LYS A 49 -7.88 -8.26 -1.64
CA LYS A 49 -7.39 -9.36 -2.47
C LYS A 49 -7.38 -8.89 -3.92
N PHE A 50 -6.21 -8.94 -4.54
CA PHE A 50 -6.06 -8.53 -5.93
C PHE A 50 -6.67 -9.57 -6.88
N LYS A 51 -7.45 -9.10 -7.85
CA LYS A 51 -7.75 -9.84 -9.08
C LYS A 51 -6.44 -10.27 -9.74
N VAL A 52 -6.44 -11.45 -10.38
CA VAL A 52 -5.27 -11.97 -11.11
C VAL A 52 -4.68 -10.93 -12.06
N SER A 53 -5.51 -10.13 -12.73
CA SER A 53 -5.10 -9.08 -13.67
C SER A 53 -4.53 -7.81 -13.02
N ALA A 54 -4.69 -7.63 -11.71
CA ALA A 54 -4.33 -6.42 -10.98
C ALA A 54 -3.11 -6.60 -10.05
N ARG A 55 -2.65 -7.84 -9.84
CA ARG A 55 -1.58 -8.18 -8.89
C ARG A 55 -0.30 -7.40 -9.19
N PRO A 56 0.23 -6.62 -8.23
CA PRO A 56 1.58 -6.09 -8.34
C PRO A 56 2.62 -7.18 -8.05
N LEU A 57 3.89 -6.88 -8.36
CA LEU A 57 5.01 -7.69 -7.89
C LEU A 57 5.36 -7.31 -6.45
N LEU A 58 5.52 -8.30 -5.58
CA LEU A 58 6.15 -8.14 -4.28
C LEU A 58 7.66 -8.20 -4.45
N VAL A 59 8.34 -7.18 -3.95
CA VAL A 59 9.80 -7.10 -3.98
C VAL A 59 10.38 -6.89 -2.59
N ALA A 60 11.60 -7.39 -2.38
CA ALA A 60 12.39 -7.15 -1.18
C ALA A 60 13.63 -6.32 -1.51
N ASN A 61 13.94 -5.35 -0.66
CA ASN A 61 15.18 -4.58 -0.76
C ASN A 61 16.41 -5.50 -0.57
N HIS A 62 17.57 -5.08 -1.09
CA HIS A 62 18.83 -5.83 -1.01
C HIS A 62 19.29 -6.13 0.43
N ASP A 63 18.90 -5.29 1.39
CA ASP A 63 19.18 -5.50 2.82
C ASP A 63 18.16 -6.41 3.53
N GLY A 64 17.09 -6.81 2.83
CA GLY A 64 15.99 -7.63 3.37
C GLY A 64 15.11 -6.92 4.41
N LYS A 65 15.31 -5.62 4.66
CA LYS A 65 14.60 -4.89 5.73
C LYS A 65 13.37 -4.14 5.25
N SER A 66 13.12 -4.13 3.94
CA SER A 66 11.97 -3.43 3.36
C SER A 66 11.34 -4.26 2.25
N LEU A 67 10.01 -4.22 2.21
CA LEU A 67 9.20 -4.80 1.16
C LEU A 67 8.52 -3.68 0.37
N GLY A 68 8.24 -3.93 -0.90
CA GLY A 68 7.52 -3.00 -1.76
C GLY A 68 6.66 -3.71 -2.78
N LEU A 69 5.78 -2.91 -3.40
CA LEU A 69 4.92 -3.35 -4.49
C LEU A 69 5.29 -2.55 -5.74
N ILE A 70 5.53 -3.27 -6.85
CA ILE A 70 5.86 -2.66 -8.14
C ILE A 70 4.78 -3.02 -9.17
N GLY A 71 4.26 -2.01 -9.86
CA GLY A 71 3.23 -2.15 -10.89
C GLY A 71 1.85 -2.46 -10.31
N GLY A 72 1.10 -3.32 -11.00
CA GLY A 72 -0.29 -3.63 -10.67
C GLY A 72 -1.30 -2.73 -11.40
N LYS A 73 -2.56 -3.15 -11.40
CA LYS A 73 -3.69 -2.38 -11.97
C LYS A 73 -4.70 -2.08 -10.87
N PHE A 74 -4.37 -1.13 -10.01
CA PHE A 74 -5.25 -0.69 -8.94
C PHE A 74 -5.03 0.79 -8.67
N ASN A 75 -6.02 1.41 -8.04
CA ASN A 75 -5.92 2.76 -7.49
C ASN A 75 -6.21 2.69 -6.00
N PHE A 76 -5.48 3.48 -5.22
CA PHE A 76 -5.85 3.71 -3.82
C PHE A 76 -6.80 4.91 -3.77
N THR A 77 -7.95 4.71 -3.15
CA THR A 77 -9.09 5.64 -3.15
C THR A 77 -9.60 5.86 -1.71
N GLU A 78 -10.66 6.64 -1.53
CA GLU A 78 -11.38 6.77 -0.26
C GLU A 78 -11.91 5.44 0.31
N ARG A 79 -12.06 4.42 -0.55
CA ARG A 79 -12.50 3.07 -0.17
C ARG A 79 -11.33 2.13 0.14
N GLY A 80 -10.09 2.63 0.08
CA GLY A 80 -8.87 1.82 0.11
C GLY A 80 -8.45 1.39 -1.29
N ILE A 81 -7.90 0.19 -1.41
CA ILE A 81 -7.37 -0.35 -2.66
C ILE A 81 -8.53 -0.83 -3.55
N VAL A 82 -8.57 -0.36 -4.79
CA VAL A 82 -9.60 -0.72 -5.78
C VAL A 82 -8.93 -1.16 -7.07
N ASP A 83 -9.13 -2.42 -7.46
CA ASP A 83 -8.62 -2.96 -8.71
C ASP A 83 -9.32 -2.32 -9.92
N SER A 84 -8.52 -2.01 -10.95
CA SER A 84 -8.99 -1.49 -12.24
C SER A 84 -9.42 -2.60 -13.21
#